data_AF-A0A2U2J290-F1
#
_entry.id   AF-A0A2U2J290-F1
#
_cell.length_a   1.000
_cell.length_b   1.000
_cell.length_c   1.000
_cell.angle_alpha   90.00
_cell.angle_beta   90.00
_cell.angle_gamma   90.00
#
_symmetry.space_group_name_H-M   'P 1'
#
loop_
_entity.id
_entity.type
_entity.pdbx_description
1 polymer ?
#
loop_
_entity_poly.entity_id
_entity_poly.type
_entity_poly.pdbx_seq_one_letter_code
_entity_poly.pdbx_strand_id
1 'polypeptide(L)'
;MRHVLAPIALALLAGTAVAQPATASFVVQEQGRGYPSLQDAVDSIAGGSGTILIAPGTYRECAVQAAGTVAYVAREPGTVVFDGGICEGKAALVLGGRAARVEGLTFQNMRVADRNGAGIRIERGDLSVSETLFRNSEQGILSASDPSGAIRIDRSTFSGLGGCEDGHGCSHSIYIGDYGRLIVTRSRFERGTGGHYVKSRAPSVEIMDSSFDDTRGRSTNYMIDLPNGATGRIAGNTFVQGQDKENYSAFIMVAPEGAGNSSDGLSITGNIASIAPGIDRRTSFVADKSGDSIQVEGNRLGPDIKRFDAR
;
A
#
# COMPACT_ATOMS: atom_id res chain seq x y z
N MET A 1 42.55 -77.66 -23.45
CA MET A 1 42.26 -76.96 -22.19
C MET A 1 40.98 -76.17 -22.39
N ARG A 2 39.92 -76.53 -21.65
CA ARG A 2 38.58 -75.93 -21.70
C ARG A 2 38.56 -74.67 -20.82
N HIS A 3 38.15 -73.52 -21.35
CA HIS A 3 37.80 -72.36 -20.54
C HIS A 3 36.30 -72.09 -20.68
N VAL A 4 35.61 -72.20 -19.55
CA VAL A 4 34.19 -71.90 -19.36
C VAL A 4 34.08 -70.41 -19.03
N LEU A 5 33.32 -69.65 -19.83
CA LEU A 5 32.97 -68.26 -19.56
C LEU A 5 31.57 -68.22 -18.93
N ALA A 6 31.49 -67.75 -17.68
CA ALA A 6 30.24 -67.50 -16.98
C ALA A 6 29.84 -66.01 -17.14
N PRO A 7 28.59 -65.68 -17.51
CA PRO A 7 28.15 -64.29 -17.56
C PRO A 7 27.71 -63.82 -16.17
N ILE A 8 28.24 -62.66 -15.75
CA ILE A 8 27.87 -61.94 -14.53
C ILE A 8 26.63 -61.11 -14.83
N ALA A 9 25.52 -61.38 -14.13
CA ALA A 9 24.31 -60.58 -14.22
C ALA A 9 24.43 -59.34 -13.30
N LEU A 10 24.38 -58.16 -13.90
CA LEU A 10 24.40 -56.87 -13.19
C LEU A 10 22.96 -56.46 -12.84
N ALA A 11 22.59 -56.53 -11.57
CA ALA A 11 21.29 -56.10 -11.08
C ALA A 11 21.26 -54.57 -10.89
N LEU A 12 20.52 -53.87 -11.74
CA LEU A 12 20.22 -52.44 -11.59
C LEU A 12 19.13 -52.25 -10.53
N LEU A 13 19.53 -51.78 -9.35
CA LEU A 13 18.61 -51.30 -8.31
C LEU A 13 18.09 -49.91 -8.70
N ALA A 14 16.87 -49.86 -9.25
CA ALA A 14 16.14 -48.61 -9.47
C ALA A 14 15.66 -48.07 -8.11
N GLY A 15 16.37 -47.07 -7.58
CA GLY A 15 15.92 -46.34 -6.39
C GLY A 15 14.72 -45.46 -6.73
N THR A 16 13.57 -45.71 -6.11
CA THR A 16 12.43 -44.79 -6.12
C THR A 16 12.77 -43.59 -5.23
N ALA A 17 13.11 -42.46 -5.84
CA ALA A 17 13.21 -41.19 -5.13
C ALA A 17 11.81 -40.82 -4.61
N VAL A 18 11.62 -40.90 -3.29
CA VAL A 18 10.40 -40.39 -2.63
C VAL A 18 10.47 -38.88 -2.71
N ALA A 19 9.68 -38.28 -3.60
CA ALA A 19 9.50 -36.84 -3.65
C ALA A 19 8.93 -36.39 -2.30
N GLN A 20 9.62 -35.50 -1.60
CA GLN A 20 9.04 -34.82 -0.44
C GLN A 20 7.77 -34.12 -0.90
N PRO A 21 6.66 -34.19 -0.13
CA PRO A 21 5.45 -33.46 -0.48
C PRO A 21 5.80 -31.98 -0.54
N ALA A 22 5.72 -31.38 -1.73
CA ALA A 22 5.90 -29.96 -1.90
C ALA A 22 4.88 -29.26 -0.98
N THR A 23 5.36 -28.48 -0.01
CA THR A 23 4.49 -27.69 0.84
C THR A 23 3.72 -26.72 -0.04
N ALA A 24 2.39 -26.81 -0.05
CA ALA A 24 1.55 -25.95 -0.87
C ALA A 24 1.88 -24.47 -0.63
N SER A 25 1.95 -23.67 -1.69
CA SER A 25 2.25 -22.24 -1.60
C SER A 25 1.15 -21.46 -0.88
N PHE A 26 -0.11 -21.86 -1.08
CA PHE A 26 -1.28 -21.22 -0.48
C PHE A 26 -2.02 -22.25 0.36
N VAL A 27 -2.19 -21.97 1.65
CA VAL A 27 -2.90 -22.86 2.57
C VAL A 27 -4.02 -22.08 3.23
N VAL A 28 -5.26 -22.56 3.13
CA VAL A 28 -6.36 -22.04 3.94
C VAL A 28 -6.28 -22.68 5.31
N GLN A 29 -5.87 -21.90 6.30
CA GLN A 29 -5.50 -22.37 7.64
C GLN A 29 -6.62 -23.14 8.32
N GLU A 30 -7.85 -22.63 8.23
CA GLU A 30 -9.04 -23.20 8.87
C GLU A 30 -9.43 -24.55 8.25
N GLN A 31 -9.01 -24.82 7.01
CA GLN A 31 -9.27 -26.08 6.31
C GLN A 31 -8.08 -27.05 6.39
N GLY A 32 -6.89 -26.57 6.79
CA GLY A 32 -5.65 -27.34 6.71
C GLY A 32 -5.29 -27.77 5.29
N ARG A 33 -5.86 -27.11 4.28
CA ARG A 33 -5.79 -27.53 2.87
C ARG A 33 -4.93 -26.58 2.04
N GLY A 34 -4.06 -27.16 1.23
CA GLY A 34 -3.26 -26.46 0.24
C GLY A 34 -3.97 -26.31 -1.09
N TYR A 35 -3.68 -25.21 -1.78
CA TYR A 35 -4.24 -24.85 -3.09
C TYR A 35 -3.12 -24.53 -4.08
N PRO A 36 -3.34 -24.85 -5.39
CA PRO A 36 -2.32 -24.65 -6.41
C PRO A 36 -2.18 -23.18 -6.84
N SER A 37 -3.22 -22.36 -6.69
CA SER A 37 -3.22 -20.91 -6.96
C SER A 37 -3.77 -20.10 -5.78
N LEU A 38 -3.50 -18.79 -5.78
CA LEU A 38 -4.07 -17.91 -4.77
C LEU A 38 -5.59 -17.79 -4.93
N GLN A 39 -6.08 -17.71 -6.18
CA GLN A 39 -7.51 -17.60 -6.45
C GLN A 39 -8.28 -18.84 -5.97
N ASP A 40 -7.75 -20.06 -6.18
CA ASP A 40 -8.41 -21.28 -5.68
C ASP A 40 -8.54 -21.28 -4.15
N ALA A 41 -7.54 -20.75 -3.45
CA ALA A 41 -7.61 -20.59 -2.00
C ALA A 41 -8.71 -19.59 -1.59
N VAL A 42 -8.82 -18.45 -2.28
CA VAL A 42 -9.89 -17.46 -2.05
C VAL A 42 -11.28 -18.06 -2.32
N ASP A 43 -11.46 -18.75 -3.46
CA ASP A 43 -12.73 -19.33 -3.86
C ASP A 43 -13.20 -20.39 -2.86
N SER A 44 -12.26 -21.15 -2.28
CA SER A 44 -12.55 -22.17 -1.28
C SER A 44 -13.09 -21.64 0.05
N ILE A 45 -12.91 -20.34 0.36
CA ILE A 45 -13.52 -19.68 1.53
C ILE A 45 -15.03 -19.47 1.30
N ALA A 46 -15.50 -19.48 0.04
CA ALA A 46 -16.91 -19.49 -0.33
C ALA A 46 -17.75 -18.38 0.34
N GLY A 47 -17.19 -17.17 0.46
CA GLY A 47 -17.86 -16.03 1.10
C GLY A 47 -17.95 -16.10 2.63
N GLY A 48 -17.34 -17.11 3.25
CA GLY A 48 -17.16 -17.25 4.68
C GLY A 48 -16.06 -16.34 5.23
N SER A 49 -15.31 -16.86 6.19
CA SER A 49 -14.12 -16.22 6.75
C SER A 49 -12.96 -17.19 6.70
N GLY A 50 -11.76 -16.74 6.33
CA GLY A 50 -10.60 -17.61 6.28
C GLY A 50 -9.27 -16.88 6.14
N THR A 51 -8.20 -17.61 6.47
CA THR A 51 -6.82 -17.13 6.47
C THR A 51 -6.01 -17.92 5.45
N ILE A 52 -5.48 -17.24 4.45
CA ILE A 52 -4.58 -17.79 3.45
C ILE A 52 -3.15 -17.54 3.90
N LEU A 53 -2.47 -18.61 4.32
CA LEU A 53 -1.06 -18.63 4.67
C LEU A 53 -0.21 -18.84 3.42
N ILE A 54 0.60 -17.85 3.08
CA ILE A 54 1.40 -17.81 1.86
C ILE A 54 2.86 -18.16 2.16
N ALA A 55 3.38 -19.19 1.49
CA ALA A 55 4.76 -19.64 1.64
C ALA A 55 5.76 -18.60 1.08
N PRO A 56 7.02 -18.61 1.54
CA PRO A 56 8.08 -17.82 0.92
C PRO A 56 8.17 -18.03 -0.58
N GLY A 57 8.30 -16.95 -1.35
CA GLY A 57 8.38 -17.04 -2.80
C GLY A 57 8.12 -15.72 -3.53
N THR A 58 8.36 -15.74 -4.84
CA THR A 58 7.96 -14.67 -5.76
C THR A 58 6.88 -15.20 -6.70
N TYR A 59 5.76 -14.49 -6.75
CA TYR A 59 4.53 -14.91 -7.38
C TYR A 59 4.08 -13.89 -8.42
N ARG A 60 3.63 -14.37 -9.58
CA ARG A 60 2.81 -13.61 -10.54
C ARG A 60 1.31 -13.87 -10.35
N GLU A 61 0.95 -14.36 -9.18
CA GLU A 61 -0.43 -14.62 -8.77
C GLU A 61 -1.15 -13.30 -8.52
N CYS A 62 -2.47 -13.34 -8.65
CA CYS A 62 -3.38 -12.30 -8.21
C CYS A 62 -4.67 -12.96 -7.74
N ALA A 63 -5.53 -12.24 -7.02
CA ALA A 63 -6.83 -12.75 -6.65
C ALA A 63 -7.91 -11.68 -6.57
N VAL A 64 -9.14 -12.12 -6.84
CA VAL A 64 -10.38 -11.37 -6.67
C VAL A 64 -11.17 -11.98 -5.52
N GLN A 65 -11.35 -11.21 -4.45
CA GLN A 65 -12.21 -11.56 -3.32
C GLN A 65 -13.59 -10.93 -3.51
N ALA A 66 -14.52 -11.64 -4.13
CA ALA A 66 -15.87 -11.12 -4.36
C ALA A 66 -16.73 -11.03 -3.08
N ALA A 67 -16.40 -11.80 -2.04
CA ALA A 67 -17.22 -11.90 -0.82
C ALA A 67 -16.38 -12.29 0.41
N GLY A 68 -17.03 -12.33 1.57
CA GLY A 68 -16.45 -12.89 2.80
C GLY A 68 -15.42 -12.00 3.49
N THR A 69 -14.72 -12.59 4.45
CA THR A 69 -13.65 -11.96 5.23
C THR A 69 -12.36 -12.76 5.08
N VAL A 70 -11.39 -12.24 4.33
CA VAL A 70 -10.19 -13.02 3.98
C VAL A 70 -8.94 -12.34 4.51
N ALA A 71 -8.08 -13.11 5.18
CA ALA A 71 -6.74 -12.67 5.56
C ALA A 71 -5.70 -13.28 4.61
N TYR A 72 -4.78 -12.46 4.11
CA TYR A 72 -3.65 -12.83 3.26
C TYR A 72 -2.37 -12.60 4.06
N VAL A 73 -1.73 -13.68 4.50
CA VAL A 73 -0.67 -13.61 5.50
C VAL A 73 0.57 -14.34 5.00
N ALA A 74 1.70 -13.66 4.95
CA ALA A 74 2.98 -14.33 4.75
C ALA A 74 3.26 -15.25 5.95
N ARG A 75 3.61 -16.52 5.70
CA ARG A 75 4.07 -17.42 6.77
C ARG A 75 5.34 -16.91 7.45
N GLU A 76 6.19 -16.26 6.66
CA GLU A 76 7.39 -15.58 7.11
C GLU A 76 7.34 -14.14 6.58
N PRO A 77 7.12 -13.13 7.44
CA PRO A 77 7.00 -11.75 7.00
C PRO A 77 8.20 -11.30 6.15
N GLY A 78 7.93 -10.64 5.03
CA GLY A 78 8.94 -10.11 4.12
C GLY A 78 9.50 -11.11 3.10
N THR A 79 9.10 -12.39 3.12
CA THR A 79 9.60 -13.41 2.18
C THR A 79 8.66 -13.68 1.00
N VAL A 80 7.46 -13.08 1.01
CA VAL A 80 6.44 -13.25 -0.03
C VAL A 80 6.39 -12.00 -0.91
N VAL A 81 6.66 -12.17 -2.21
CA VAL A 81 6.65 -11.09 -3.19
C VAL A 81 5.62 -11.37 -4.27
N PHE A 82 4.63 -10.50 -4.42
CA PHE A 82 3.78 -10.40 -5.60
C PHE A 82 4.43 -9.45 -6.60
N ASP A 83 4.76 -9.95 -7.79
CA ASP A 83 5.55 -9.22 -8.80
C ASP A 83 4.81 -9.12 -10.13
N GLY A 84 4.08 -8.02 -10.32
CA GLY A 84 3.38 -7.70 -11.56
C GLY A 84 2.20 -8.60 -11.91
N GLY A 85 1.73 -9.46 -10.99
CA GLY A 85 0.47 -10.19 -11.14
C GLY A 85 -0.71 -9.23 -11.04
N ILE A 86 -1.59 -9.20 -12.05
CA ILE A 86 -2.72 -8.26 -12.12
C ILE A 86 -4.01 -9.02 -12.42
N CYS A 87 -5.00 -8.82 -11.55
CA CYS A 87 -6.37 -9.26 -11.73
C CYS A 87 -7.23 -8.06 -12.15
N GLU A 88 -8.19 -8.31 -13.04
CA GLU A 88 -9.16 -7.34 -13.56
C GLU A 88 -8.58 -6.08 -14.20
N GLY A 89 -7.29 -6.09 -14.57
CA GLY A 89 -6.60 -4.87 -15.00
C GLY A 89 -6.47 -3.81 -13.88
N LYS A 90 -6.57 -4.22 -12.61
CA LYS A 90 -6.58 -3.31 -11.44
C LYS A 90 -5.39 -3.53 -10.51
N ALA A 91 -5.23 -4.74 -9.94
CA ALA A 91 -4.29 -4.97 -8.85
C ALA A 91 -3.91 -6.45 -8.67
N ALA A 92 -2.90 -6.72 -7.84
CA ALA A 92 -2.62 -8.08 -7.37
C ALA A 92 -3.75 -8.62 -6.47
N LEU A 93 -4.29 -7.79 -5.57
CA LEU A 93 -5.47 -8.13 -4.77
C LEU A 93 -6.60 -7.17 -5.10
N VAL A 94 -7.70 -7.68 -5.66
CA VAL A 94 -8.96 -6.95 -5.87
C VAL A 94 -9.97 -7.43 -4.83
N LEU A 95 -10.36 -6.54 -3.92
CA LEU A 95 -11.00 -6.90 -2.65
C LEU A 95 -12.41 -6.30 -2.58
N GLY A 96 -13.43 -7.12 -2.82
CA GLY A 96 -14.86 -6.75 -2.79
C GLY A 96 -15.66 -7.38 -1.65
N GLY A 97 -15.00 -8.01 -0.67
CA GLY A 97 -15.63 -8.70 0.45
C GLY A 97 -16.19 -7.80 1.56
N ARG A 98 -16.56 -8.41 2.69
CA ARG A 98 -16.93 -7.68 3.92
C ARG A 98 -15.71 -7.05 4.60
N ALA A 99 -14.58 -7.76 4.59
CA ALA A 99 -13.32 -7.28 5.11
C ALA A 99 -12.13 -8.04 4.52
N ALA A 100 -10.95 -7.43 4.58
CA ALA A 100 -9.69 -8.07 4.24
C ALA A 100 -8.57 -7.67 5.21
N ARG A 101 -7.66 -8.61 5.47
CA ARG A 101 -6.39 -8.36 6.18
C ARG A 101 -5.23 -8.74 5.26
N VAL A 102 -4.20 -7.90 5.19
CA VAL A 102 -2.98 -8.16 4.43
C VAL A 102 -1.78 -7.96 5.35
N GLU A 103 -0.93 -8.98 5.46
CA GLU A 103 0.15 -8.99 6.45
C GLU A 103 1.45 -9.60 5.91
N GLY A 104 2.55 -8.87 6.09
CA GLY A 104 3.90 -9.39 5.82
C GLY A 104 4.23 -9.56 4.33
N LEU A 105 3.42 -9.03 3.42
CA LEU A 105 3.58 -9.21 1.98
C LEU A 105 4.43 -8.10 1.36
N THR A 106 5.03 -8.37 0.21
CA THR A 106 5.59 -7.36 -0.69
C THR A 106 4.80 -7.33 -1.99
N PHE A 107 4.39 -6.15 -2.45
CA PHE A 107 3.84 -5.90 -3.77
C PHE A 107 4.81 -5.06 -4.58
N GLN A 108 5.15 -5.52 -5.79
CA GLN A 108 6.03 -4.78 -6.68
C GLN A 108 5.64 -4.83 -8.14
N ASN A 109 6.09 -3.83 -8.88
CA ASN A 109 5.95 -3.75 -10.33
C ASN A 109 4.51 -3.83 -10.84
N MET A 110 3.54 -3.33 -10.04
CA MET A 110 2.14 -3.29 -10.45
C MET A 110 1.93 -2.17 -11.44
N ARG A 111 1.59 -2.55 -12.68
CA ARG A 111 1.39 -1.65 -13.81
C ARG A 111 0.22 -2.12 -14.64
N VAL A 112 -0.67 -1.22 -15.01
CA VAL A 112 -1.85 -1.50 -15.84
C VAL A 112 -2.02 -0.45 -16.94
N ALA A 113 -2.88 -0.73 -17.92
CA ALA A 113 -3.08 0.17 -19.06
C ALA A 113 -3.55 1.57 -18.63
N ASP A 114 -4.40 1.63 -17.61
CA ASP A 114 -4.96 2.88 -17.06
C ASP A 114 -3.99 3.64 -16.14
N ARG A 115 -2.74 3.17 -16.02
CA ARG A 115 -1.67 3.80 -15.22
C ARG A 115 -1.95 3.98 -13.73
N ASN A 116 -2.80 3.11 -13.17
CA ASN A 116 -3.19 3.11 -11.77
C ASN A 116 -3.12 1.71 -11.11
N GLY A 117 -2.22 0.85 -11.60
CA GLY A 117 -2.05 -0.51 -11.14
C GLY A 117 -1.59 -0.58 -9.69
N ALA A 118 -2.32 -1.31 -8.85
CA ALA A 118 -2.08 -1.32 -7.41
C ALA A 118 -1.58 -2.68 -6.87
N GLY A 119 -0.93 -2.66 -5.70
CA GLY A 119 -0.80 -3.87 -4.91
C GLY A 119 -2.18 -4.33 -4.40
N ILE A 120 -2.97 -3.39 -3.90
CA ILE A 120 -4.33 -3.63 -3.41
C ILE A 120 -5.31 -2.65 -4.06
N ARG A 121 -6.36 -3.19 -4.67
CA ARG A 121 -7.58 -2.47 -5.05
C ARG A 121 -8.71 -2.90 -4.10
N ILE A 122 -9.10 -2.04 -3.16
CA ILE A 122 -10.21 -2.31 -2.24
C ILE A 122 -11.49 -1.66 -2.78
N GLU A 123 -12.50 -2.46 -3.06
CA GLU A 123 -13.76 -2.01 -3.68
C GLU A 123 -14.87 -1.78 -2.65
N ARG A 124 -14.84 -2.50 -1.53
CA ARG A 124 -15.75 -2.33 -0.39
C ARG A 124 -15.23 -3.06 0.85
N GLY A 125 -15.83 -2.77 2.00
CA GLY A 125 -15.53 -3.40 3.27
C GLY A 125 -14.26 -2.87 3.93
N ASP A 126 -13.99 -3.37 5.13
CA ASP A 126 -12.84 -2.94 5.93
C ASP A 126 -11.53 -3.52 5.39
N LEU A 127 -10.45 -2.74 5.45
CA LEU A 127 -9.11 -3.20 5.10
C LEU A 127 -8.15 -2.97 6.27
N SER A 128 -7.40 -4.00 6.66
CA SER A 128 -6.26 -3.88 7.56
C SER A 128 -4.98 -4.34 6.87
N VAL A 129 -3.98 -3.47 6.76
CA VAL A 129 -2.67 -3.74 6.18
C VAL A 129 -1.61 -3.56 7.25
N SER A 130 -0.76 -4.56 7.45
CA SER A 130 0.35 -4.47 8.40
C SER A 130 1.64 -5.08 7.86
N GLU A 131 2.78 -4.50 8.23
CA GLU A 131 4.12 -5.06 7.92
C GLU A 131 4.31 -5.35 6.41
N THR A 132 3.69 -4.52 5.56
CA THR A 132 3.62 -4.76 4.11
C THR A 132 4.46 -3.73 3.36
N LEU A 133 5.16 -4.18 2.32
CA LEU A 133 5.99 -3.35 1.45
C LEU A 133 5.34 -3.18 0.08
N PHE A 134 5.15 -1.95 -0.35
CA PHE A 134 4.73 -1.58 -1.70
C PHE A 134 5.90 -0.87 -2.39
N ARG A 135 6.36 -1.39 -3.54
CA ARG A 135 7.49 -0.77 -4.23
C ARG A 135 7.44 -0.80 -5.75
N ASN A 136 7.99 0.23 -6.39
CA ASN A 136 8.21 0.29 -7.83
C ASN A 136 6.94 0.01 -8.67
N SER A 137 5.79 0.45 -8.18
CA SER A 137 4.45 0.26 -8.76
C SER A 137 3.79 1.60 -9.05
N GLU A 138 2.74 1.62 -9.86
CA GLU A 138 1.94 2.84 -10.08
C GLU A 138 1.24 3.26 -8.78
N GLN A 139 0.45 2.37 -8.17
CA GLN A 139 -0.20 2.57 -6.88
C GLN A 139 0.31 1.56 -5.84
N GLY A 140 0.28 1.94 -4.56
CA GLY A 140 0.35 0.98 -3.45
C GLY A 140 -1.04 0.42 -3.15
N ILE A 141 -1.91 1.30 -2.68
CA ILE A 141 -3.31 1.01 -2.35
C ILE A 141 -4.20 2.02 -3.08
N LEU A 142 -5.22 1.51 -3.76
CA LEU A 142 -6.27 2.30 -4.40
C LEU A 142 -7.63 1.79 -3.92
N SER A 143 -8.50 2.66 -3.45
CA SER A 143 -9.87 2.28 -3.07
C SER A 143 -10.92 2.78 -4.07
N ALA A 144 -12.08 2.11 -4.06
CA ALA A 144 -13.34 2.69 -4.50
C ALA A 144 -13.96 3.56 -3.37
N SER A 145 -15.28 3.70 -3.35
CA SER A 145 -16.03 4.39 -2.31
C SER A 145 -16.85 3.40 -1.49
N ASP A 146 -16.69 3.44 -0.17
CA ASP A 146 -17.52 2.73 0.81
C ASP A 146 -17.57 3.56 2.10
N PRO A 147 -18.57 4.47 2.23
CA PRO A 147 -18.67 5.37 3.37
C PRO A 147 -18.82 4.65 4.73
N SER A 148 -19.17 3.36 4.72
CA SER A 148 -19.27 2.54 5.93
C SER A 148 -17.96 1.84 6.32
N GLY A 149 -17.01 1.76 5.38
CA GLY A 149 -15.74 1.05 5.55
C GLY A 149 -14.65 1.87 6.22
N ALA A 150 -13.73 1.17 6.87
CA ALA A 150 -12.52 1.73 7.44
C ALA A 150 -11.26 1.05 6.88
N ILE A 151 -10.26 1.85 6.54
CA ILE A 151 -8.95 1.38 6.10
C ILE A 151 -7.92 1.68 7.18
N ARG A 152 -7.17 0.64 7.60
CA ARG A 152 -6.10 0.74 8.59
C ARG A 152 -4.80 0.23 7.98
N ILE A 153 -3.76 1.05 8.05
CA ILE A 153 -2.43 0.75 7.53
C ILE A 153 -1.44 0.99 8.66
N ASP A 154 -0.68 -0.03 9.02
CA ASP A 154 0.27 0.01 10.13
C ASP A 154 1.62 -0.55 9.70
N ARG A 155 2.73 0.05 10.19
CA ARG A 155 4.09 -0.49 10.03
C ARG A 155 4.41 -0.93 8.59
N SER A 156 3.94 -0.16 7.61
CA SER A 156 4.07 -0.50 6.18
C SER A 156 4.98 0.49 5.46
N THR A 157 5.56 0.07 4.35
CA THR A 157 6.49 0.90 3.56
C THR A 157 5.97 1.09 2.13
N PHE A 158 6.04 2.32 1.64
CA PHE A 158 5.69 2.74 0.30
C PHE A 158 6.93 3.40 -0.34
N SER A 159 7.57 2.76 -1.32
CA SER A 159 8.86 3.20 -1.88
C SER A 159 8.89 3.14 -3.40
N GLY A 160 9.11 4.26 -4.08
CA GLY A 160 9.13 4.24 -5.56
C GLY A 160 7.74 4.05 -6.17
N LEU A 161 6.74 4.74 -5.64
CA LEU A 161 5.35 4.66 -6.12
C LEU A 161 4.91 5.97 -6.76
N GLY A 162 3.90 5.88 -7.62
CA GLY A 162 3.27 7.01 -8.30
C GLY A 162 3.82 7.28 -9.69
N GLY A 163 3.11 8.10 -10.44
CA GLY A 163 3.41 8.49 -11.80
C GLY A 163 2.34 9.45 -12.31
N CYS A 164 2.76 10.51 -13.01
CA CYS A 164 1.89 11.55 -13.55
C CYS A 164 2.19 11.73 -15.04
N GLU A 165 2.03 10.66 -15.81
CA GLU A 165 2.21 10.71 -17.27
C GLU A 165 0.99 11.36 -17.94
N ASP A 166 1.22 12.11 -19.02
CA ASP A 166 0.19 12.89 -19.71
C ASP A 166 -1.03 12.03 -20.12
N GLY A 167 -2.23 12.50 -19.75
CA GLY A 167 -3.50 11.95 -20.22
C GLY A 167 -4.24 10.96 -19.30
N HIS A 168 -3.61 10.46 -18.23
CA HIS A 168 -4.20 9.43 -17.34
C HIS A 168 -4.44 9.89 -15.89
N GLY A 169 -4.18 11.16 -15.58
CA GLY A 169 -4.12 11.62 -14.20
C GLY A 169 -2.90 11.06 -13.46
N CYS A 170 -2.82 11.31 -12.15
CA CYS A 170 -1.70 10.88 -11.33
C CYS A 170 -2.03 9.63 -10.51
N SER A 171 -1.09 8.69 -10.46
CA SER A 171 -0.98 7.68 -9.41
C SER A 171 -0.16 8.21 -8.23
N HIS A 172 -0.26 7.55 -7.09
CA HIS A 172 -0.04 7.95 -5.71
C HIS A 172 0.41 6.72 -4.90
N SER A 173 1.01 6.91 -3.73
CA SER A 173 1.34 5.74 -2.88
C SER A 173 0.07 5.14 -2.26
N ILE A 174 -0.77 5.97 -1.64
CA ILE A 174 -2.10 5.63 -1.15
C ILE A 174 -3.11 6.59 -1.79
N TYR A 175 -4.15 6.05 -2.42
CA TYR A 175 -5.32 6.82 -2.83
C TYR A 175 -6.61 6.19 -2.30
N ILE A 176 -7.23 6.87 -1.35
CA ILE A 176 -8.52 6.50 -0.77
C ILE A 176 -9.63 7.40 -1.32
N GLY A 177 -10.61 6.79 -1.97
CA GLY A 177 -11.90 7.39 -2.35
C GLY A 177 -12.80 7.67 -1.14
N ASP A 178 -14.12 7.68 -1.32
CA ASP A 178 -15.06 8.09 -0.27
C ASP A 178 -15.31 6.95 0.73
N TYR A 179 -14.28 6.62 1.51
CA TYR A 179 -14.35 5.71 2.65
C TYR A 179 -14.71 6.45 3.92
N GLY A 180 -15.31 5.77 4.89
CA GLY A 180 -15.70 6.40 6.16
C GLY A 180 -14.50 6.89 6.98
N ARG A 181 -13.38 6.14 6.95
CA ARG A 181 -12.18 6.49 7.74
C ARG A 181 -10.89 5.89 7.19
N LEU A 182 -9.81 6.67 7.27
CA LEU A 182 -8.44 6.22 7.00
C LEU A 182 -7.57 6.35 8.26
N ILE A 183 -6.87 5.27 8.62
CA ILE A 183 -5.79 5.28 9.61
C ILE A 183 -4.49 4.84 8.93
N VAL A 184 -3.44 5.63 9.05
CA VAL A 184 -2.08 5.32 8.65
C VAL A 184 -1.17 5.57 9.85
N THR A 185 -0.49 4.53 10.35
CA THR A 185 0.37 4.64 11.52
C THR A 185 1.72 3.97 11.29
N ARG A 186 2.78 4.52 11.90
CA ARG A 186 4.12 3.91 11.96
C ARG A 186 4.66 3.49 10.59
N SER A 187 4.31 4.21 9.54
CA SER A 187 4.57 3.83 8.16
C SER A 187 5.67 4.71 7.55
N ARG A 188 6.28 4.23 6.46
CA ARG A 188 7.35 4.93 5.76
C ARG A 188 6.96 5.17 4.30
N PHE A 189 7.14 6.40 3.86
CA PHE A 189 6.93 6.86 2.50
C PHE A 189 8.23 7.44 1.99
N GLU A 190 8.71 6.98 0.84
CA GLU A 190 9.97 7.47 0.29
C GLU A 190 10.07 7.30 -1.23
N ARG A 191 11.02 8.03 -1.83
CA ARG A 191 11.39 7.84 -3.24
C ARG A 191 10.19 7.88 -4.20
N GLY A 192 9.15 8.67 -3.92
CA GLY A 192 7.97 8.76 -4.78
C GLY A 192 8.36 9.12 -6.23
N THR A 193 7.61 8.62 -7.19
CA THR A 193 7.86 8.81 -8.63
C THR A 193 6.72 9.55 -9.35
N GLY A 194 5.78 10.09 -8.58
CA GLY A 194 4.67 10.91 -9.06
C GLY A 194 3.61 11.09 -7.97
N GLY A 195 2.78 12.11 -8.12
CA GLY A 195 1.59 12.31 -7.30
C GLY A 195 1.85 12.36 -5.78
N HIS A 196 0.82 12.08 -4.99
CA HIS A 196 0.85 12.21 -3.53
C HIS A 196 1.36 10.93 -2.85
N TYR A 197 1.99 11.06 -1.67
CA TYR A 197 2.21 9.90 -0.81
C TYR A 197 0.88 9.44 -0.19
N VAL A 198 0.06 10.36 0.30
CA VAL A 198 -1.30 10.05 0.76
C VAL A 198 -2.30 11.02 0.13
N LYS A 199 -3.26 10.51 -0.64
CA LYS A 199 -4.45 11.25 -1.06
C LYS A 199 -5.69 10.56 -0.50
N SER A 200 -6.53 11.28 0.24
CA SER A 200 -7.70 10.68 0.90
C SER A 200 -8.94 11.57 0.85
N ARG A 201 -10.05 11.03 0.34
CA ARG A 201 -11.38 11.66 0.41
C ARG A 201 -12.18 11.27 1.66
N ALA A 202 -11.64 10.41 2.52
CA ALA A 202 -12.30 10.03 3.75
C ALA A 202 -12.53 11.24 4.68
N PRO A 203 -13.71 11.41 5.30
CA PRO A 203 -14.03 12.54 6.16
C PRO A 203 -13.33 12.50 7.53
N SER A 204 -12.74 11.35 7.88
CA SER A 204 -11.97 11.15 9.11
C SER A 204 -10.62 10.52 8.78
N VAL A 205 -9.54 11.16 9.22
CA VAL A 205 -8.17 10.66 9.01
C VAL A 205 -7.36 10.63 10.31
N GLU A 206 -6.55 9.59 10.47
CA GLU A 206 -5.47 9.52 11.44
C GLU A 206 -4.19 9.14 10.72
N ILE A 207 -3.27 10.09 10.54
CA ILE A 207 -1.97 9.86 9.90
C ILE A 207 -0.91 10.18 10.94
N MET A 208 -0.34 9.15 11.56
CA MET A 208 0.48 9.32 12.75
C MET A 208 1.80 8.54 12.74
N ASP A 209 2.78 9.10 13.45
CA ASP A 209 4.06 8.47 13.74
C ASP A 209 4.77 7.90 12.50
N SER A 210 4.56 8.53 11.34
CA SER A 210 5.04 8.08 10.05
C SER A 210 6.15 8.99 9.50
N SER A 211 6.92 8.47 8.54
CA SER A 211 8.00 9.20 7.90
C SER A 211 7.71 9.41 6.42
N PHE A 212 7.95 10.62 5.94
CA PHE A 212 7.83 11.03 4.55
C PHE A 212 9.16 11.62 4.09
N ASP A 213 9.95 10.81 3.38
CA ASP A 213 11.27 11.18 2.87
C ASP A 213 11.23 11.35 1.35
N ASP A 214 11.08 12.59 0.93
CA ASP A 214 11.01 12.97 -0.47
C ASP A 214 12.37 13.38 -1.05
N THR A 215 13.48 13.22 -0.29
CA THR A 215 14.83 13.61 -0.74
C THR A 215 15.27 12.93 -2.04
N ARG A 216 14.73 11.74 -2.30
CA ARG A 216 14.93 10.97 -3.53
C ARG A 216 13.65 10.83 -4.36
N GLY A 217 12.64 11.64 -4.09
CA GLY A 217 11.42 11.73 -4.87
C GLY A 217 11.67 12.39 -6.23
N ARG A 218 10.76 12.12 -7.18
CA ARG A 218 10.72 12.73 -8.51
C ARG A 218 9.27 13.00 -8.90
N SER A 219 8.99 14.17 -9.46
CA SER A 219 7.64 14.58 -9.88
C SER A 219 6.57 14.37 -8.80
N THR A 220 6.93 14.38 -7.52
CA THR A 220 5.95 14.16 -6.44
C THR A 220 5.14 15.43 -6.19
N ASN A 221 3.96 15.27 -5.62
CA ASN A 221 3.04 16.36 -5.31
C ASN A 221 3.02 16.63 -3.80
N TYR A 222 1.95 17.21 -3.24
CA TYR A 222 1.81 17.33 -1.78
C TYR A 222 2.04 15.98 -1.09
N MET A 223 2.63 15.96 0.10
CA MET A 223 2.88 14.69 0.79
C MET A 223 1.58 14.08 1.31
N ILE A 224 0.71 14.93 1.85
CA ILE A 224 -0.65 14.57 2.24
C ILE A 224 -1.60 15.52 1.53
N ASP A 225 -2.56 14.96 0.82
CA ASP A 225 -3.65 15.68 0.19
C ASP A 225 -4.99 15.18 0.75
N LEU A 226 -5.75 16.09 1.32
CA LEU A 226 -7.12 15.90 1.78
C LEU A 226 -8.05 16.65 0.82
N PRO A 227 -8.24 16.13 -0.42
CA PRO A 227 -8.89 16.83 -1.52
C PRO A 227 -10.24 17.47 -1.15
N ASN A 228 -11.03 16.82 -0.29
CA ASN A 228 -12.35 17.30 0.13
C ASN A 228 -12.43 17.84 1.55
N GLY A 229 -11.29 18.00 2.23
CA GLY A 229 -11.25 18.23 3.67
C GLY A 229 -11.47 16.94 4.47
N ALA A 230 -11.13 16.99 5.76
CA ALA A 230 -11.36 15.91 6.72
C ALA A 230 -11.15 16.40 8.15
N THR A 231 -11.79 15.75 9.10
CA THR A 231 -11.49 15.87 10.54
C THR A 231 -10.46 14.82 10.97
N GLY A 232 -9.92 14.95 12.20
CA GLY A 232 -9.07 13.93 12.80
C GLY A 232 -7.66 14.43 13.11
N ARG A 233 -6.64 13.60 12.89
CA ARG A 233 -5.27 13.85 13.39
C ARG A 233 -4.19 13.58 12.35
N ILE A 234 -3.28 14.53 12.20
CA ILE A 234 -1.99 14.33 11.53
C ILE A 234 -0.90 14.66 12.55
N ALA A 235 -0.31 13.65 13.18
CA ALA A 235 0.52 13.88 14.37
C ALA A 235 1.78 13.03 14.49
N GLY A 236 2.84 13.60 15.04
CA GLY A 236 4.09 12.88 15.31
C GLY A 236 4.85 12.42 14.07
N ASN A 237 4.48 12.93 12.88
CA ASN A 237 5.14 12.55 11.63
C ASN A 237 6.43 13.34 11.39
N THR A 238 7.33 12.75 10.62
CA THR A 238 8.54 13.44 10.12
C THR A 238 8.45 13.60 8.61
N PHE A 239 8.64 14.83 8.13
CA PHE A 239 8.59 15.19 6.71
C PHE A 239 9.92 15.81 6.27
N VAL A 240 10.43 15.36 5.12
CA VAL A 240 11.55 15.98 4.42
C VAL A 240 11.15 16.24 2.97
N GLN A 241 11.00 17.50 2.59
CA GLN A 241 10.60 17.88 1.24
C GLN A 241 11.79 17.86 0.28
N GLY A 242 11.62 17.16 -0.84
CA GLY A 242 12.62 17.01 -1.88
C GLY A 242 12.63 18.15 -2.90
N GLN A 243 13.65 18.12 -3.75
CA GLN A 243 13.85 19.09 -4.81
C GLN A 243 12.80 18.96 -5.92
N ASP A 244 12.59 17.73 -6.40
CA ASP A 244 11.82 17.43 -7.59
C ASP A 244 10.35 17.15 -7.24
N LYS A 245 9.54 18.20 -7.35
CA LYS A 245 8.11 18.18 -7.05
C LYS A 245 7.33 18.94 -8.11
N GLU A 246 6.21 18.39 -8.53
CA GLU A 246 5.20 19.11 -9.31
C GLU A 246 4.57 20.24 -8.49
N ASN A 247 4.30 19.96 -7.22
CA ASN A 247 3.80 20.96 -6.30
C ASN A 247 4.57 20.92 -4.98
N TYR A 248 5.33 21.99 -4.77
CA TYR A 248 6.09 22.20 -3.54
C TYR A 248 5.50 23.26 -2.63
N SER A 249 4.36 23.84 -2.99
CA SER A 249 3.80 25.00 -2.28
C SER A 249 3.31 24.68 -0.87
N ALA A 250 3.05 23.40 -0.58
CA ALA A 250 2.73 22.93 0.76
C ALA A 250 3.22 21.49 1.02
N PHE A 251 3.28 21.08 2.29
CA PHE A 251 3.43 19.67 2.66
C PHE A 251 2.07 18.97 2.74
N ILE A 252 1.11 19.60 3.42
CA ILE A 252 -0.26 19.14 3.63
C ILE A 252 -1.21 20.12 2.95
N MET A 253 -2.05 19.61 2.05
CA MET A 253 -3.08 20.41 1.38
C MET A 253 -4.47 19.97 1.83
N VAL A 254 -5.31 20.93 2.23
CA VAL A 254 -6.66 20.70 2.73
C VAL A 254 -7.70 21.34 1.81
N ALA A 255 -8.70 20.54 1.43
CA ALA A 255 -9.81 20.89 0.56
C ALA A 255 -9.46 21.52 -0.82
N PRO A 256 -8.37 21.14 -1.53
CA PRO A 256 -8.04 21.73 -2.81
C PRO A 256 -9.05 21.47 -3.93
N GLU A 257 -9.89 20.45 -3.79
CA GLU A 257 -10.93 20.06 -4.75
C GLU A 257 -12.35 20.36 -4.23
N GLY A 258 -12.44 21.22 -3.21
CA GLY A 258 -13.70 21.68 -2.62
C GLY A 258 -14.02 20.99 -1.30
N ALA A 259 -14.44 21.77 -0.30
CA ALA A 259 -14.73 21.34 1.07
C ALA A 259 -16.03 20.53 1.20
N GLY A 260 -16.06 19.33 0.61
CA GLY A 260 -17.17 18.39 0.73
C GLY A 260 -17.32 17.80 2.14
N ASN A 261 -16.23 17.79 2.91
CA ASN A 261 -16.20 17.43 4.33
C ASN A 261 -15.70 18.63 5.15
N SER A 262 -16.24 18.78 6.37
CA SER A 262 -15.70 19.75 7.31
C SER A 262 -14.28 19.34 7.75
N SER A 263 -13.43 20.34 7.90
CA SER A 263 -12.11 20.23 8.54
C SER A 263 -12.07 20.86 9.93
N ASP A 264 -13.23 21.25 10.49
CA ASP A 264 -13.34 21.68 11.88
C ASP A 264 -12.96 20.52 12.81
N GLY A 265 -11.94 20.73 13.64
CA GLY A 265 -11.42 19.69 14.52
C GLY A 265 -10.37 18.79 13.85
N LEU A 266 -9.86 19.14 12.66
CA LEU A 266 -8.60 18.61 12.18
C LEU A 266 -7.44 19.16 13.03
N SER A 267 -6.68 18.25 13.64
CA SER A 267 -5.51 18.58 14.46
C SER A 267 -4.23 18.08 13.80
N ILE A 268 -3.33 19.02 13.49
CA ILE A 268 -2.05 18.78 12.86
C ILE A 268 -0.96 19.16 13.87
N THR A 269 -0.48 18.19 14.65
CA THR A 269 0.28 18.48 15.88
C THR A 269 1.54 17.65 16.08
N GLY A 270 2.58 18.26 16.67
CA GLY A 270 3.79 17.54 17.06
C GLY A 270 4.61 16.95 15.91
N ASN A 271 4.40 17.42 14.68
CA ASN A 271 5.15 16.96 13.52
C ASN A 271 6.50 17.68 13.40
N ILE A 272 7.42 17.08 12.66
CA ILE A 272 8.70 17.69 12.28
C ILE A 272 8.70 17.82 10.75
N ALA A 273 8.97 19.01 10.23
CA ALA A 273 9.07 19.22 8.79
C ALA A 273 10.33 19.99 8.43
N SER A 274 11.00 19.57 7.37
CA SER A 274 12.20 20.22 6.85
C SER A 274 12.21 20.18 5.34
N ILE A 275 12.95 21.10 4.73
CA ILE A 275 13.33 21.04 3.32
C ILE A 275 14.71 20.39 3.25
N ALA A 276 14.94 19.51 2.26
CA ALA A 276 16.22 18.83 2.12
C ALA A 276 17.39 19.83 1.93
N PRO A 277 18.61 19.49 2.37
CA PRO A 277 19.77 20.37 2.23
C PRO A 277 20.05 20.78 0.78
N GLY A 278 20.46 22.03 0.58
CA GLY A 278 20.82 22.57 -0.74
C GLY A 278 19.64 23.06 -1.59
N ILE A 279 18.43 23.08 -1.04
CA ILE A 279 17.23 23.60 -1.69
C ILE A 279 16.92 24.98 -1.12
N ASP A 280 16.93 26.01 -1.97
CA ASP A 280 16.42 27.34 -1.65
C ASP A 280 14.96 27.45 -2.09
N ARG A 281 14.03 27.33 -1.14
CA ARG A 281 12.59 27.31 -1.41
C ARG A 281 11.79 27.77 -0.20
N ARG A 282 10.71 28.50 -0.45
CA ARG A 282 9.66 28.79 0.53
C ARG A 282 8.44 27.91 0.28
N THR A 283 7.81 27.46 1.36
CA THR A 283 6.64 26.58 1.32
C THR A 283 5.79 26.77 2.58
N SER A 284 4.61 26.17 2.60
CA SER A 284 3.74 26.11 3.77
C SER A 284 3.70 24.70 4.34
N PHE A 285 3.70 24.54 5.66
CA PHE A 285 3.48 23.24 6.25
C PHE A 285 2.05 22.75 5.97
N VAL A 286 1.08 23.63 6.19
CA VAL A 286 -0.34 23.39 5.88
C VAL A 286 -0.84 24.51 4.99
N ALA A 287 -1.49 24.15 3.89
CA ALA A 287 -2.29 25.06 3.07
C ALA A 287 -3.74 24.61 3.09
N ASP A 288 -4.64 25.55 3.35
CA ASP A 288 -6.06 25.29 3.55
C ASP A 288 -6.93 26.12 2.61
N LYS A 289 -7.89 25.46 1.97
CA LYS A 289 -8.93 26.06 1.12
C LYS A 289 -10.34 25.85 1.65
N SER A 290 -10.53 25.20 2.80
CA SER A 290 -11.87 25.01 3.36
C SER A 290 -12.34 26.24 4.14
N GLY A 291 -11.42 26.98 4.78
CA GLY A 291 -11.75 28.10 5.65
C GLY A 291 -12.22 27.66 7.05
N ASP A 292 -12.09 26.37 7.36
CA ASP A 292 -12.47 25.79 8.65
C ASP A 292 -11.41 26.01 9.73
N SER A 293 -11.78 25.74 10.98
CA SER A 293 -10.89 25.84 12.12
C SER A 293 -9.98 24.61 12.25
N ILE A 294 -8.78 24.72 11.67
CA ILE A 294 -7.73 23.68 11.73
C ILE A 294 -6.69 24.04 12.81
N GLN A 295 -6.46 23.11 13.73
CA GLN A 295 -5.44 23.28 14.78
C GLN A 295 -4.07 22.83 14.27
N VAL A 296 -3.13 23.76 14.04
CA VAL A 296 -1.77 23.42 13.54
C VAL A 296 -0.71 23.70 14.61
N GLU A 297 -0.63 22.96 15.71
CA GLU A 297 0.16 23.36 16.90
C GLU A 297 1.35 22.45 17.25
N GLY A 298 2.35 22.98 17.94
CA GLY A 298 3.48 22.17 18.45
C GLY A 298 4.35 21.52 17.37
N ASN A 299 4.24 21.94 16.11
CA ASN A 299 5.07 21.43 15.01
C ASN A 299 6.44 22.11 15.00
N ARG A 300 7.51 21.33 14.80
CA ARG A 300 8.87 21.83 14.60
C ARG A 300 9.15 21.96 13.10
N LEU A 301 9.14 23.18 12.62
CA LEU A 301 9.30 23.50 11.20
C LEU A 301 10.70 24.06 10.96
N GLY A 302 11.36 23.55 9.92
CA GLY A 302 12.61 24.11 9.42
C GLY A 302 12.45 25.55 8.91
N PRO A 303 13.58 26.22 8.59
CA PRO A 303 13.53 27.55 8.00
C PRO A 303 12.72 27.54 6.71
N ASP A 304 12.13 28.69 6.37
CA ASP A 304 11.38 28.91 5.12
C ASP A 304 10.10 28.06 4.95
N ILE A 305 9.67 27.37 6.02
CA ILE A 305 8.38 26.70 6.11
C ILE A 305 7.40 27.57 6.92
N LYS A 306 6.45 28.22 6.24
CA LYS A 306 5.35 28.93 6.87
C LYS A 306 4.42 27.93 7.56
N ARG A 307 4.03 28.19 8.80
CA ARG A 307 3.17 27.27 9.58
C ARG A 307 1.84 26.94 8.89
N PHE A 308 1.14 27.95 8.42
CA PHE A 308 -0.22 27.82 7.90
C PHE A 308 -0.48 28.85 6.81
N ASP A 309 -1.23 28.47 5.79
CA ASP A 309 -1.55 29.30 4.63
C ASP A 309 -3.02 29.13 4.23
N ALA A 310 -3.85 30.12 4.56
CA ALA A 310 -5.23 30.19 4.08
C ALA A 310 -5.25 30.66 2.62
N ARG A 311 -6.01 29.96 1.76
CA ARG A 311 -6.06 30.16 0.31
C ARG A 311 -7.48 30.35 -0.21
#